data_AF-A0A936W2P2-F1
#
_entry.id   AF-A0A936W2P2-F1
#
_cell.length_a   1.000
_cell.length_b   1.000
_cell.length_c   1.000
_cell.angle_alpha   90.00
_cell.angle_beta   90.00
_cell.angle_gamma   90.00
#
_symmetry.space_group_name_H-M   'P 1'
#
loop_
_entity.id
_entity.type
_entity.pdbx_description
1 polymer ?
#
loop_
_entity_poly.entity_id
_entity_poly.type
_entity_poly.pdbx_seq_one_letter_code
_entity_poly.pdbx_strand_id
1 'polypeptide(L)' 'MDHETVFVVEQNRDAQMRSILINELEIDPRRLVSVLNYDGFPITADFIIRKIHSHIPQPQNAV' A
#
# COMPACT_ATOMS: atom_id res chain seq x y z
N MET A 1 7.35 -1.19 15.04
CA MET A 1 6.74 -0.67 13.80
C MET A 1 6.84 0.83 13.92
N ASP A 2 7.88 1.42 13.34
CA ASP A 2 8.29 2.79 13.68
C ASP A 2 7.94 3.79 12.56
N HIS A 3 7.31 3.31 11.48
CA HIS A 3 6.91 4.11 10.34
C HIS A 3 5.48 4.62 10.45
N GLU A 4 5.25 5.91 10.23
CA GLU A 4 3.92 6.52 10.26
C GLU A 4 2.96 5.90 9.22
N THR A 5 3.46 5.63 8.02
CA THR A 5 2.73 4.98 6.91
C THR A 5 3.47 3.73 6.45
N VAL A 6 2.72 2.65 6.21
CA VAL A 6 3.21 1.35 5.73
C VAL A 6 2.33 0.94 4.54
N PHE A 7 2.97 0.69 3.40
CA PHE A 7 2.29 0.22 2.20
C PHE A 7 2.24 -1.31 2.19
N VAL A 8 1.05 -1.87 2.03
CA VAL A 8 0.83 -3.31 1.87
C VAL A 8 0.62 -3.57 0.37
N VAL A 9 1.68 -4.01 -0.30
CA VAL A 9 1.64 -4.33 -1.73
C VAL A 9 1.28 -5.82 -1.89
N GLU A 10 0.14 -6.10 -2.51
CA GLU A 10 -0.35 -7.47 -2.67
C GLU A 10 -1.04 -7.69 -4.02
N GLN A 11 -0.79 -8.86 -4.62
CA GLN A 11 -1.55 -9.33 -5.78
C GLN A 11 -2.88 -9.96 -5.30
N ASN A 12 -3.75 -9.14 -4.74
CA ASN A 12 -5.01 -9.55 -4.14
C ASN A 12 -6.09 -8.49 -4.41
N ARG A 13 -7.31 -8.93 -4.70
CA ARG A 13 -8.44 -8.03 -4.97
C ARG A 13 -9.00 -7.39 -3.70
N ASP A 14 -8.98 -8.12 -2.60
CA ASP A 14 -9.78 -7.86 -1.40
C ASP A 14 -8.93 -7.46 -0.19
N ALA A 15 -7.64 -7.19 -0.40
CA ALA A 15 -6.70 -6.78 0.64
C ALA A 15 -6.59 -7.78 1.81
N GLN A 16 -6.49 -9.08 1.50
CA GLN A 16 -6.47 -10.13 2.52
C GLN A 16 -5.28 -10.01 3.46
N MET A 17 -4.09 -9.64 2.97
CA MET A 17 -2.92 -9.45 3.84
C MET A 17 -3.15 -8.29 4.80
N ARG A 18 -3.69 -7.17 4.30
CA ARG A 18 -4.09 -6.06 5.17
C ARG A 18 -5.07 -6.50 6.26
N SER A 19 -6.03 -7.34 5.93
CA SER A 19 -7.04 -7.82 6.89
C SER A 19 -6.40 -8.66 8.02
N ILE A 20 -5.46 -9.55 7.68
CA ILE A 20 -4.70 -10.34 8.67
C ILE A 20 -3.88 -9.42 9.59
N LEU A 21 -3.19 -8.43 9.01
CA LEU A 21 -2.38 -7.47 9.77
C LEU A 21 -3.21 -6.68 10.79
N ILE A 22 -4.46 -6.35 10.47
CA ILE A 22 -5.38 -5.68 11.40
C ILE A 22 -5.92 -6.65 12.44
N ASN A 23 -6.49 -7.76 12.00
CA ASN A 23 -7.32 -8.61 12.85
C ASN A 23 -6.50 -9.51 13.77
N GLU A 24 -5.38 -10.04 13.27
CA GLU A 24 -4.58 -11.04 14.00
C GLU A 24 -3.37 -10.41 14.69
N LEU A 25 -2.90 -9.25 14.21
CA LEU A 25 -1.69 -8.58 14.70
C LEU A 25 -1.96 -7.20 15.30
N GLU A 26 -3.24 -6.80 15.39
CA GLU A 26 -3.70 -5.57 16.03
C GLU A 26 -3.01 -4.29 15.51
N ILE A 27 -2.59 -4.28 14.24
CA ILE A 27 -1.96 -3.11 13.64
C ILE A 27 -3.03 -2.06 13.36
N ASP A 28 -2.79 -0.82 13.81
CA ASP A 28 -3.67 0.32 13.53
C ASP A 28 -3.96 0.42 12.03
N PRO A 29 -5.23 0.26 11.60
CA PRO A 29 -5.62 0.34 10.20
C PRO A 29 -5.20 1.65 9.53
N ARG A 30 -5.12 2.76 10.27
CA ARG A 30 -4.77 4.08 9.72
C ARG A 30 -3.34 4.16 9.20
N ARG A 31 -2.46 3.28 9.70
CA ARG A 31 -1.04 3.23 9.29
C ARG A 31 -0.81 2.42 8.01
N LEU A 32 -1.81 1.65 7.58
CA LEU A 32 -1.69 0.67 6.51
C LEU A 32 -2.43 1.15 5.25
N VAL A 33 -1.69 1.31 4.16
CA VAL A 33 -2.22 1.70 2.84
C VAL A 33 -2.06 0.53 1.87
N SER A 34 -3.18 0.02 1.33
CA SER A 34 -3.14 -1.10 0.38
C SER A 34 -2.79 -0.65 -1.04
N VAL A 35 -1.85 -1.35 -1.67
CA VAL A 35 -1.55 -1.29 -3.10
C VAL A 35 -1.95 -2.64 -3.70
N LEU A 36 -3.14 -2.67 -4.28
CA LEU A 36 -3.77 -3.89 -4.80
C LEU A 36 -3.55 -4.02 -6.31
N ASN A 37 -3.17 -5.22 -6.76
CA ASN A 37 -3.18 -5.62 -8.17
C ASN A 37 -3.85 -6.98 -8.35
N TYR A 38 -4.72 -7.16 -9.33
CA TYR A 38 -5.41 -8.45 -9.54
C TYR A 38 -5.79 -8.71 -11.01
N ASP A 39 -5.02 -8.19 -11.95
CA ASP A 39 -5.28 -8.28 -13.40
C ASP A 39 -4.79 -9.57 -14.08
N GLY A 40 -4.24 -10.51 -13.30
CA GLY A 40 -3.72 -11.79 -13.80
C GLY A 40 -2.29 -11.72 -14.35
N PHE A 41 -1.69 -10.54 -14.43
CA PHE A 41 -0.28 -10.36 -14.82
C PHE A 41 0.61 -10.15 -13.59
N PRO A 42 1.92 -10.49 -13.68
CA PRO A 42 2.88 -10.10 -12.66
C PRO A 42 2.86 -8.58 -12.42
N ILE A 43 2.81 -8.18 -11.16
CA ILE A 43 2.88 -6.76 -10.79
C ILE A 43 4.23 -6.17 -11.22
N THR A 44 4.23 -4.93 -11.73
CA THR A 44 5.44 -4.25 -12.20
C THR A 44 5.91 -3.17 -11.22
N ALA A 45 7.21 -2.86 -11.25
CA ALA A 45 7.76 -1.77 -10.45
C ALA A 45 7.12 -0.41 -10.78
N ASP A 46 6.87 -0.12 -12.06
CA ASP A 46 6.21 1.11 -12.51
C ASP A 46 4.79 1.25 -11.91
N PHE A 47 4.03 0.15 -11.89
CA PHE A 47 2.70 0.13 -11.26
C PHE A 47 2.78 0.47 -9.76
N ILE A 48 3.68 -0.19 -9.04
CA ILE A 48 3.87 0.02 -7.59
C ILE A 48 4.26 1.47 -7.31
N ILE A 49 5.25 2.00 -8.04
CA ILE A 49 5.75 3.37 -7.89
C ILE A 49 4.62 4.39 -8.12
N ARG A 50 3.84 4.24 -9.21
CA ARG A 50 2.71 5.14 -9.50
C ARG A 50 1.65 5.13 -8.40
N LYS A 51 1.30 3.95 -7.89
CA LYS A 51 0.31 3.80 -6.82
C LYS A 51 0.81 4.39 -5.50
N ILE A 52 2.08 4.23 -5.16
CA ILE A 52 2.66 4.84 -3.96
C ILE A 52 2.68 6.37 -4.11
N HIS A 53 3.16 6.90 -5.24
CA HIS A 53 3.20 8.34 -5.48
C HIS A 53 1.81 9.00 -5.52
N SER A 54 0.74 8.28 -5.88
CA SER A 54 -0.61 8.84 -5.81
C SER A 54 -1.12 9.01 -4.37
N HIS A 55 -0.53 8.30 -3.40
CA HIS A 55 -0.90 8.39 -1.98
C HIS A 55 0.00 9.36 -1.19
N ILE A 56 1.20 9.64 -1.69
CA ILE A 56 2.10 10.60 -1.07
C ILE A 56 1.81 11.98 -1.67
N PRO A 57 1.52 13.01 -0.85
CA PRO A 57 1.40 14.38 -1.33
C PRO A 57 2.68 14.76 -2.08
N GLN A 58 2.53 15.24 -3.32
CA GLN A 58 3.68 15.78 -4.03
C GLN A 58 4.22 16.97 -3.22
N PRO A 59 5.53 17.03 -2.94
CA PRO A 59 6.09 18.15 -2.21
C PRO A 59 5.73 19.44 -2.95
N GLN A 60 5.05 20.33 -2.25
CA GLN A 60 4.73 21.64 -2.78
C GLN A 60 6.05 22.41 -2.88
N ASN A 61 6.49 22.63 -4.13
CA ASN A 61 7.73 23.30 -4.55
C ASN A 61 8.97 22.39 -4.64
N ALA A 62 9.19 21.80 -5.82
CA ALA A 62 10.54 21.67 -6.36
C ALA A 62 10.69 22.80 -7.38
N VAL A 63 11.38 23.87 -6.97
CA VAL A 63 11.77 25.01 -7.82
C VAL A 63 12.85 24.56 -8.80
#